data_AF-A0A929CRG4-F1
#
_entry.id   AF-A0A929CRG4-F1
#
_cell.length_a   1.000
_cell.length_b   1.000
_cell.length_c   1.000
_cell.angle_alpha   90.00
_cell.angle_beta   90.00
_cell.angle_gamma   90.00
#
_symmetry.space_group_name_H-M   'P 1'
#
loop_
_entity.id
_entity.type
_entity.pdbx_description
1 polymer ?
#
loop_
_entity_poly.entity_id
_entity_poly.type
_entity_poly.pdbx_seq_one_letter_code
_entity_poly.pdbx_strand_id
1 'polypeptide(L)'
;MSFRNTFKYYLAILTLSVLLLSPAYLYSQSIKKFTRNIEDYLSELSTILLNTNNKTYYEKGQVVIDNFSAYLLSGYFDKQTRAKIYEISDIMLAKRMRAYPHFYEYINCLTFLGEKRLSKESLNAWFIHLKNLSEDTRSKKLASFISYTLTFLQEKAFFKKGNRSWHYQKGKFDFIYDTAFIIRFKKLDLICTTGKDSTEIQNTSGILNPERMFWMGEGGRIFWKRVGLDEKEVYADLRDYKININLVRFSADTVEFYNKKYFPKPMLGSLEEVVLSSSASGKSSYPRFNSFFKNYFIENLFENIDVEGGFSMEGAKLICNAYKDQYARIQVKIDENNLARFDSKTFMIFNNKMQSDHTIFTLYHKSDSIYHPCLKMKYDLVNKKLEFFQVNPGNVIIPFYDSYHTVD
;
A
#
# COMPACT_ATOMS: atom_id res chain seq x y z
N MET A 1 -56.33 -48.97 -53.04
CA MET A 1 -55.11 -48.47 -52.37
C MET A 1 -55.18 -46.96 -52.00
N SER A 2 -56.38 -46.38 -51.81
CA SER A 2 -56.56 -44.90 -51.72
C SER A 2 -57.06 -44.36 -50.38
N PHE A 3 -57.49 -45.21 -49.43
CA PHE A 3 -58.10 -44.73 -48.17
C PHE A 3 -57.09 -44.55 -47.02
N ARG A 4 -55.92 -45.21 -47.10
CA ARG A 4 -54.94 -45.24 -46.01
C ARG A 4 -53.99 -44.04 -46.01
N ASN A 5 -53.88 -43.33 -47.13
CA ASN A 5 -53.05 -42.12 -47.25
C ASN A 5 -53.80 -40.86 -46.82
N THR A 6 -55.08 -40.71 -47.15
CA THR A 6 -55.89 -39.55 -46.73
C THR A 6 -56.06 -39.45 -45.21
N PHE A 7 -56.21 -40.59 -44.50
CA PHE A 7 -56.31 -40.58 -43.04
C PHE A 7 -55.01 -40.10 -42.34
N LYS A 8 -53.84 -40.42 -42.91
CA LYS A 8 -52.55 -39.93 -42.39
C LYS A 8 -52.38 -38.42 -42.59
N TYR A 9 -52.88 -37.87 -43.70
CA TYR A 9 -52.84 -36.42 -43.94
C TYR A 9 -53.76 -35.66 -43.00
N TYR A 10 -54.99 -36.13 -42.76
CA TYR A 10 -55.87 -35.49 -41.79
C TYR A 10 -55.37 -35.61 -40.35
N LEU A 11 -54.80 -36.77 -39.97
CA LEU A 11 -54.20 -36.94 -38.63
C LEU A 11 -52.96 -36.06 -38.44
N ALA A 12 -52.14 -35.87 -39.48
CA ALA A 12 -50.97 -34.98 -39.46
C ALA A 12 -51.36 -33.49 -39.43
N ILE A 13 -52.44 -33.10 -40.11
CA ILE A 13 -52.96 -31.72 -40.07
C ILE A 13 -53.62 -31.43 -38.71
N LEU A 14 -54.32 -32.41 -38.11
CA LEU A 14 -54.92 -32.27 -36.78
C LEU A 14 -53.84 -32.16 -35.68
N THR A 15 -52.77 -32.94 -35.75
CA THR A 15 -51.64 -32.83 -34.79
C THR A 15 -50.84 -31.55 -34.97
N LEU A 16 -50.71 -31.02 -36.19
CA LEU A 16 -50.05 -29.73 -36.44
C LEU A 16 -50.91 -28.54 -35.95
N SER A 17 -52.24 -28.63 -36.05
CA SER A 17 -53.15 -27.59 -35.54
C SER A 17 -53.26 -27.54 -34.02
N VAL A 18 -53.12 -28.68 -33.33
CA VAL A 18 -53.14 -28.74 -31.85
C VAL A 18 -51.84 -28.22 -31.23
N LEU A 19 -50.72 -28.31 -31.95
CA LEU A 19 -49.44 -27.71 -31.53
C LEU A 19 -49.40 -26.16 -31.67
N LEU A 20 -50.23 -25.58 -32.54
CA LEU A 20 -50.30 -24.13 -32.77
C LEU A 20 -51.32 -23.40 -31.87
N LEU A 21 -52.15 -24.14 -31.12
CA LEU A 21 -53.16 -23.58 -30.21
C LEU A 21 -52.80 -23.75 -28.72
N SER A 22 -51.60 -24.22 -28.41
CA SER A 22 -51.06 -24.09 -27.06
C SER A 22 -50.78 -22.60 -26.82
N PRO A 23 -51.41 -21.94 -25.83
CA PRO A 23 -50.85 -20.68 -25.36
C PRO A 23 -49.50 -21.03 -24.76
N ALA A 24 -48.44 -20.84 -25.55
CA ALA A 24 -47.11 -20.74 -25.01
C ALA A 24 -47.19 -19.56 -24.04
N TYR A 25 -47.36 -19.87 -22.76
CA TYR A 25 -47.14 -18.93 -21.68
C TYR A 25 -45.65 -18.56 -21.75
N LEU A 26 -45.32 -17.62 -22.65
CA LEU A 26 -44.08 -16.88 -22.68
C LEU A 26 -44.06 -15.95 -21.45
N TYR A 27 -44.03 -16.52 -20.25
CA TYR A 27 -43.63 -15.83 -19.04
C TYR A 27 -42.11 -15.75 -19.03
N SER A 28 -41.56 -14.94 -19.93
CA SER A 28 -40.32 -14.25 -19.65
C SER A 28 -40.62 -12.76 -19.72
N GLN A 29 -41.53 -12.32 -18.85
CA GLN A 29 -41.57 -10.90 -18.54
C GLN A 29 -40.31 -10.63 -17.71
N SER A 30 -39.34 -9.96 -18.33
CA SER A 30 -38.16 -9.46 -17.63
C SER A 30 -38.63 -8.65 -16.42
N ILE A 31 -38.12 -8.97 -15.23
CA ILE A 31 -38.42 -8.23 -13.99
C ILE A 31 -38.08 -6.76 -14.25
N LYS A 32 -39.09 -5.88 -14.21
CA LYS A 32 -38.92 -4.43 -14.43
C LYS A 32 -38.67 -3.68 -13.12
N LYS A 33 -39.16 -4.24 -12.01
CA LYS A 33 -39.08 -3.67 -10.68
C LYS A 33 -39.19 -4.80 -9.67
N PHE A 34 -38.42 -4.74 -8.60
CA PHE A 34 -38.48 -5.72 -7.52
C PHE A 34 -39.68 -5.50 -6.60
N THR A 35 -40.28 -6.58 -6.16
CA THR A 35 -41.37 -6.56 -5.18
C THR A 35 -40.83 -6.15 -3.80
N ARG A 36 -41.57 -5.30 -3.08
CA ARG A 36 -41.15 -4.73 -1.78
C ARG A 36 -41.45 -5.64 -0.59
N ASN A 37 -41.22 -6.94 -0.79
CA ASN A 37 -41.37 -8.01 0.20
C ASN A 37 -40.07 -8.83 0.22
N ILE A 38 -39.66 -9.34 1.38
CA ILE A 38 -38.40 -10.06 1.53
C ILE A 38 -38.38 -11.36 0.72
N GLU A 39 -39.44 -12.17 0.81
CA GLU A 39 -39.52 -13.48 0.16
C GLU A 39 -39.57 -13.32 -1.37
N ASP A 40 -40.42 -12.42 -1.85
CA ASP A 40 -40.54 -12.13 -3.29
C ASP A 40 -39.23 -11.58 -3.85
N TYR A 41 -38.56 -10.67 -3.12
CA TYR A 41 -37.26 -10.12 -3.54
C TYR A 41 -36.20 -11.21 -3.68
N LEU A 42 -36.13 -12.16 -2.75
CA LEU A 42 -35.19 -13.28 -2.81
C LEU A 42 -35.50 -14.23 -3.98
N SER A 43 -36.78 -14.49 -4.26
CA SER A 43 -37.23 -15.30 -5.40
C SER A 43 -36.91 -14.65 -6.75
N GLU A 44 -37.21 -13.35 -6.89
CA GLU A 44 -36.89 -12.55 -8.07
C GLU A 44 -35.37 -12.47 -8.31
N LEU A 45 -34.59 -12.26 -7.23
CA LEU A 45 -33.14 -12.26 -7.30
C LEU A 45 -32.58 -13.63 -7.72
N SER A 46 -33.16 -14.72 -7.20
CA SER A 46 -32.84 -16.09 -7.60
C SER A 46 -33.07 -16.31 -9.09
N THR A 47 -34.21 -15.84 -9.60
CA THR A 47 -34.52 -15.87 -11.03
C THR A 47 -33.45 -15.16 -11.86
N ILE A 48 -32.90 -14.03 -11.39
CA ILE A 48 -31.86 -13.27 -12.11
C ILE A 48 -30.51 -14.00 -12.07
N LEU A 49 -30.06 -14.44 -10.89
CA LEU A 49 -28.73 -15.00 -10.70
C LEU A 49 -28.61 -16.46 -11.20
N LEU A 50 -29.69 -17.23 -11.12
CA LEU A 50 -29.67 -18.65 -11.51
C LEU A 50 -30.06 -18.88 -12.98
N ASN A 51 -30.56 -17.86 -13.68
CA ASN A 51 -30.83 -17.92 -15.12
C ASN A 51 -29.53 -17.85 -15.93
N THR A 52 -28.74 -18.92 -15.89
CA THR A 52 -27.46 -19.07 -16.57
C THR A 52 -27.19 -20.54 -16.90
N ASN A 53 -26.72 -20.81 -18.12
CA ASN A 53 -26.30 -22.15 -18.52
C ASN A 53 -24.87 -22.48 -18.04
N ASN A 54 -24.15 -21.52 -17.46
CA ASN A 54 -22.82 -21.74 -16.91
C ASN A 54 -22.91 -22.31 -15.49
N LYS A 55 -22.53 -23.58 -15.32
CA LYS A 55 -22.57 -24.31 -14.03
C LYS A 55 -21.85 -23.57 -12.90
N THR A 56 -20.67 -23.00 -13.14
CA THR A 56 -19.92 -22.24 -12.13
C THR A 56 -20.68 -20.98 -11.69
N TYR A 57 -21.34 -20.28 -12.61
CA TYR A 57 -22.16 -19.13 -12.25
C TYR A 57 -23.41 -19.55 -11.49
N TYR A 58 -24.07 -20.63 -11.89
CA TYR A 58 -25.21 -21.19 -11.17
C TYR A 58 -24.86 -21.52 -9.72
N GLU A 59 -23.79 -22.27 -9.49
CA GLU A 59 -23.30 -22.62 -8.13
C GLU A 59 -22.95 -21.37 -7.31
N LYS A 60 -22.24 -20.40 -7.91
CA LYS A 60 -21.95 -19.12 -7.27
C LYS A 60 -23.23 -18.34 -6.91
N GLY A 61 -24.25 -18.43 -7.77
CA GLY A 61 -25.56 -17.82 -7.59
C GLY A 61 -26.26 -18.36 -6.36
N GLN A 62 -26.31 -19.69 -6.21
CA GLN A 62 -26.90 -20.35 -5.05
C GLN A 62 -26.22 -19.89 -3.75
N VAL A 63 -24.88 -19.96 -3.71
CA VAL A 63 -24.11 -19.57 -2.52
C VAL A 63 -24.32 -18.10 -2.13
N VAL A 64 -24.32 -17.17 -3.10
CA VAL A 64 -24.51 -15.74 -2.78
C VAL A 64 -25.92 -15.45 -2.28
N ILE A 65 -26.94 -16.11 -2.83
CA ILE A 65 -28.34 -15.96 -2.39
C ILE A 65 -28.50 -16.50 -0.97
N ASP A 66 -27.99 -17.70 -0.69
CA ASP A 66 -28.09 -18.34 0.62
C ASP A 66 -27.44 -17.46 1.69
N ASN A 67 -26.20 -17.02 1.45
CA ASN A 67 -25.46 -16.16 2.38
C ASN A 67 -26.16 -14.82 2.62
N PHE A 68 -26.68 -14.19 1.55
CA PHE A 68 -27.39 -12.92 1.68
C PHE A 68 -28.74 -13.07 2.39
N SER A 69 -29.47 -14.17 2.12
CA SER A 69 -30.78 -14.44 2.71
C SER A 69 -30.71 -14.50 4.24
N ALA A 70 -29.65 -15.10 4.79
CA ALA A 70 -29.41 -15.16 6.23
C ALA A 70 -29.34 -13.76 6.86
N TYR A 71 -28.64 -12.82 6.22
CA TYR A 71 -28.57 -11.44 6.71
C TYR A 71 -29.87 -10.66 6.52
N LEU A 72 -30.54 -10.83 5.38
CA LEU A 72 -31.79 -10.14 5.08
C LEU A 72 -32.91 -10.56 6.04
N LEU A 73 -33.01 -11.85 6.35
CA LEU A 73 -34.00 -12.42 7.27
C LEU A 73 -33.68 -12.16 8.75
N SER A 74 -32.40 -11.98 9.10
CA SER A 74 -31.99 -11.70 10.49
C SER A 74 -32.49 -10.38 11.07
N GLY A 75 -33.02 -9.48 10.23
CA GLY A 75 -33.44 -8.14 10.64
C GLY A 75 -32.29 -7.12 10.75
N TYR A 76 -31.05 -7.50 10.44
CA TYR A 76 -29.91 -6.57 10.40
C TYR A 76 -30.17 -5.37 9.48
N PHE A 77 -30.66 -5.63 8.26
CA PHE A 77 -31.14 -4.59 7.37
C PHE A 77 -32.56 -4.20 7.81
N ASP A 78 -32.70 -3.04 8.46
CA ASP A 78 -34.01 -2.52 8.87
C ASP A 78 -34.87 -2.09 7.67
N LYS A 79 -36.13 -1.70 7.94
CA LYS A 79 -37.09 -1.33 6.87
C LYS A 79 -36.57 -0.23 5.95
N GLN A 80 -35.87 0.78 6.50
CA GLN A 80 -35.32 1.88 5.71
C GLN A 80 -34.15 1.42 4.85
N THR A 81 -33.28 0.56 5.39
CA THR A 81 -32.13 0.01 4.67
C THR A 81 -32.58 -0.94 3.57
N ARG A 82 -33.58 -1.81 3.84
CA ARG A 82 -34.17 -2.68 2.81
C ARG A 82 -34.80 -1.89 1.66
N ALA A 83 -35.48 -0.78 1.95
CA ALA A 83 -36.01 0.08 0.90
C ALA A 83 -34.92 0.59 -0.05
N LYS A 84 -33.74 0.96 0.48
CA LYS A 84 -32.57 1.36 -0.32
C LYS A 84 -31.98 0.21 -1.11
N ILE A 85 -31.92 -0.99 -0.53
CA ILE A 85 -31.49 -2.21 -1.25
C ILE A 85 -32.36 -2.39 -2.49
N TYR A 86 -33.68 -2.33 -2.33
CA TYR A 86 -34.63 -2.50 -3.44
C TYR A 86 -34.55 -1.37 -4.47
N GLU A 87 -34.34 -0.13 -4.03
CA GLU A 87 -34.15 1.03 -4.92
C GLU A 87 -32.92 0.86 -5.83
N ILE A 88 -31.76 0.50 -5.26
CA ILE A 88 -30.55 0.26 -6.05
C ILE A 88 -30.74 -0.92 -7.01
N SER A 89 -31.40 -2.00 -6.57
CA SER A 89 -31.69 -3.15 -7.44
C SER A 89 -32.58 -2.78 -8.64
N ASP A 90 -33.62 -1.96 -8.44
CA ASP A 90 -34.44 -1.43 -9.54
C ASP A 90 -33.63 -0.56 -10.50
N ILE A 91 -32.76 0.29 -9.98
CA ILE A 91 -31.86 1.14 -10.78
C ILE A 91 -30.95 0.25 -11.64
N MET A 92 -30.42 -0.84 -11.08
CA MET A 92 -29.61 -1.81 -11.81
C MET A 92 -30.40 -2.50 -12.94
N LEU A 93 -31.67 -2.87 -12.70
CA LEU A 93 -32.56 -3.40 -13.74
C LEU A 93 -32.82 -2.38 -14.86
N ALA A 94 -33.17 -1.14 -14.49
CA ALA A 94 -33.44 -0.07 -15.45
C ALA A 94 -32.22 0.25 -16.32
N LYS A 95 -31.02 0.16 -15.74
CA LYS A 95 -29.74 0.32 -16.45
C LYS A 95 -29.26 -0.95 -17.15
N ARG A 96 -30.09 -2.00 -17.23
CA ARG A 96 -29.80 -3.29 -17.90
C ARG A 96 -28.51 -3.94 -17.41
N MET A 97 -28.22 -3.83 -16.12
CA MET A 97 -27.07 -4.48 -15.50
C MET A 97 -27.30 -6.00 -15.48
N ARG A 98 -26.28 -6.77 -15.87
CA ARG A 98 -26.37 -8.24 -16.01
C ARG A 98 -26.35 -8.95 -14.65
N ALA A 99 -26.81 -10.19 -14.62
CA ALA A 99 -26.67 -11.08 -13.47
C ALA A 99 -25.21 -11.17 -12.99
N TYR A 100 -24.29 -11.45 -13.93
CA TYR A 100 -22.84 -11.49 -13.69
C TYR A 100 -22.10 -10.46 -14.55
N PRO A 101 -21.14 -9.71 -13.99
CA PRO A 101 -20.78 -9.73 -12.56
C PRO A 101 -21.72 -8.86 -11.70
N HIS A 102 -22.58 -8.01 -12.27
CA HIS A 102 -23.12 -6.86 -11.55
C HIS A 102 -24.04 -7.19 -10.35
N PHE A 103 -25.14 -7.93 -10.55
CA PHE A 103 -26.01 -8.31 -9.43
C PHE A 103 -25.26 -9.19 -8.44
N TYR A 104 -24.48 -10.14 -8.94
CA TYR A 104 -23.65 -11.00 -8.09
C TYR A 104 -22.72 -10.20 -7.16
N GLU A 105 -22.00 -9.19 -7.68
CA GLU A 105 -21.09 -8.37 -6.88
C GLU A 105 -21.82 -7.48 -5.88
N TYR A 106 -22.96 -6.89 -6.28
CA TYR A 106 -23.77 -6.05 -5.41
C TYR A 106 -24.32 -6.83 -4.20
N ILE A 107 -24.85 -8.03 -4.43
CA ILE A 107 -25.36 -8.87 -3.34
C ILE A 107 -24.23 -9.34 -2.43
N ASN A 108 -23.07 -9.71 -2.98
CA ASN A 108 -21.90 -10.02 -2.14
C ASN A 108 -21.47 -8.80 -1.30
N CYS A 109 -21.51 -7.58 -1.83
CA CYS A 109 -21.25 -6.39 -1.03
C CYS A 109 -22.20 -6.35 0.17
N LEU A 110 -23.50 -6.51 -0.04
CA LEU A 110 -24.48 -6.51 1.06
C LEU A 110 -24.18 -7.59 2.11
N THR A 111 -23.85 -8.82 1.68
CA THR A 111 -23.44 -9.90 2.58
C THR A 111 -22.23 -9.50 3.44
N PHE A 112 -21.16 -9.00 2.83
CA PHE A 112 -19.97 -8.57 3.56
C PHE A 112 -20.24 -7.37 4.47
N LEU A 113 -21.10 -6.43 4.07
CA LEU A 113 -21.53 -5.32 4.93
C LEU A 113 -22.30 -5.82 6.16
N GLY A 114 -23.08 -6.89 6.00
CA GLY A 114 -23.74 -7.62 7.09
C GLY A 114 -22.76 -8.31 8.03
N GLU A 115 -21.81 -9.06 7.48
CA GLU A 115 -20.75 -9.74 8.23
C GLU A 115 -19.92 -8.77 9.08
N LYS A 116 -19.56 -7.62 8.52
CA LYS A 116 -18.78 -6.59 9.23
C LYS A 116 -19.61 -5.81 10.26
N ARG A 117 -20.94 -5.97 10.28
CA ARG A 117 -21.86 -5.29 11.19
C ARG A 117 -21.63 -3.76 11.21
N LEU A 118 -21.57 -3.15 10.03
CA LEU A 118 -21.43 -1.70 9.91
C LEU A 118 -22.57 -0.95 10.58
N SER A 119 -22.28 0.26 11.05
CA SER A 119 -23.29 1.15 11.62
C SER A 119 -24.32 1.59 10.57
N LYS A 120 -25.49 2.04 11.02
CA LYS A 120 -26.55 2.54 10.14
C LYS A 120 -26.09 3.75 9.34
N GLU A 121 -25.28 4.60 9.95
CA GLU A 121 -24.70 5.80 9.35
C GLU A 121 -23.74 5.42 8.22
N SER A 122 -22.87 4.42 8.45
CA SER A 122 -21.92 3.90 7.46
C SER A 122 -22.64 3.23 6.28
N LEU A 123 -23.67 2.41 6.55
CA LEU A 123 -24.51 1.84 5.50
C LEU A 123 -25.23 2.93 4.69
N ASN A 124 -25.78 3.94 5.37
CA ASN A 124 -26.45 5.05 4.72
C ASN A 124 -25.50 5.84 3.80
N ALA A 125 -24.28 6.14 4.25
CA ALA A 125 -23.27 6.80 3.43
C ALA A 125 -22.96 6.01 2.14
N TRP A 126 -22.86 4.69 2.23
CA TRP A 126 -22.64 3.83 1.06
C TRP A 126 -23.82 3.84 0.08
N PHE A 127 -25.05 3.72 0.57
CA PHE A 127 -26.24 3.78 -0.29
C PHE A 127 -26.45 5.15 -0.95
N ILE A 128 -26.21 6.25 -0.23
CA ILE A 128 -26.30 7.60 -0.81
C ILE A 128 -25.28 7.73 -1.94
N HIS A 129 -24.04 7.27 -1.73
CA HIS A 129 -23.04 7.33 -2.78
C HIS A 129 -23.40 6.47 -4.00
N LEU A 130 -23.91 5.24 -3.82
CA LEU A 130 -24.41 4.41 -4.92
C LEU A 130 -25.52 5.12 -5.71
N LYS A 131 -26.47 5.74 -5.00
CA LYS A 131 -27.56 6.49 -5.61
C LYS A 131 -27.01 7.66 -6.44
N ASN A 132 -26.08 8.43 -5.90
CA ASN A 132 -25.47 9.55 -6.63
C ASN A 132 -24.69 9.07 -7.87
N LEU A 133 -23.93 7.97 -7.78
CA LEU A 133 -23.25 7.38 -8.95
C LEU A 133 -24.23 6.85 -10.01
N SER A 134 -25.46 6.53 -9.61
CA SER A 134 -26.49 6.05 -10.52
C SER A 134 -27.20 7.15 -11.31
N GLU A 135 -27.01 8.41 -10.96
CA GLU A 135 -27.54 9.56 -11.72
C GLU A 135 -26.82 9.69 -13.08
N ASP A 136 -25.58 9.18 -13.20
CA ASP A 136 -24.92 9.07 -14.50
C ASP A 136 -25.74 8.17 -15.43
N THR A 137 -25.98 8.64 -16.65
CA THR A 137 -26.73 7.89 -17.69
C THR A 137 -26.18 6.48 -17.89
N ARG A 138 -24.86 6.29 -17.77
CA ARG A 138 -24.19 5.00 -17.96
C ARG A 138 -24.02 4.26 -16.63
N SER A 139 -24.19 2.93 -16.67
CA SER A 139 -23.98 2.06 -15.50
C SER A 139 -22.51 1.89 -15.08
N LYS A 140 -21.55 2.38 -15.87
CA LYS A 140 -20.12 2.12 -15.67
C LYS A 140 -19.62 2.58 -14.29
N LYS A 141 -19.95 3.81 -13.85
CA LYS A 141 -19.49 4.33 -12.56
C LYS A 141 -20.04 3.52 -11.38
N LEU A 142 -21.36 3.27 -11.40
CA LEU A 142 -22.03 2.43 -10.41
C LEU A 142 -21.41 1.03 -10.34
N ALA A 143 -21.25 0.37 -11.50
CA ALA A 143 -20.64 -0.96 -11.58
C ALA A 143 -19.19 -0.98 -11.07
N SER A 144 -18.37 0.01 -11.46
CA SER A 144 -16.98 0.10 -10.99
C SER A 144 -16.89 0.33 -9.48
N PHE A 145 -17.79 1.11 -8.89
CA PHE A 145 -17.80 1.33 -7.44
C PHE A 145 -18.28 0.11 -6.65
N ILE A 146 -19.28 -0.62 -7.17
CA ILE A 146 -19.71 -1.92 -6.59
C ILE A 146 -18.54 -2.91 -6.60
N SER A 147 -17.87 -3.06 -7.75
CA SER A 147 -16.71 -3.97 -7.89
C SER A 147 -15.53 -3.56 -7.00
N TYR A 148 -15.27 -2.26 -6.88
CA TYR A 148 -14.29 -1.72 -5.93
C TYR A 148 -14.66 -2.06 -4.48
N THR A 149 -15.91 -1.81 -4.08
CA THR A 149 -16.40 -2.08 -2.73
C THR A 149 -16.25 -3.57 -2.40
N LEU A 150 -16.61 -4.46 -3.33
CA LEU A 150 -16.45 -5.90 -3.12
C LEU A 150 -14.99 -6.27 -2.88
N THR A 151 -14.08 -5.77 -3.72
CA THR A 151 -12.63 -6.01 -3.58
C THR A 151 -12.12 -5.48 -2.25
N PHE A 152 -12.52 -4.27 -1.85
CA PHE A 152 -12.18 -3.67 -0.58
C PHE A 152 -12.65 -4.51 0.62
N LEU A 153 -13.89 -4.98 0.60
CA LEU A 153 -14.48 -5.76 1.69
C LEU A 153 -13.90 -7.18 1.78
N GLN A 154 -13.81 -7.85 0.64
CA GLN A 154 -13.43 -9.26 0.54
C GLN A 154 -11.93 -9.45 0.70
N GLU A 155 -11.14 -8.64 0.00
CA GLU A 155 -9.68 -8.79 -0.03
C GLU A 155 -8.96 -7.86 0.96
N LYS A 156 -9.69 -6.99 1.67
CA LYS A 156 -9.13 -5.93 2.53
C LYS A 156 -8.15 -5.02 1.77
N ALA A 157 -8.37 -4.84 0.47
CA ALA A 157 -7.46 -4.13 -0.42
C ALA A 157 -7.96 -2.71 -0.72
N PHE A 158 -7.11 -1.71 -0.48
CA PHE A 158 -7.35 -0.34 -0.94
C PHE A 158 -7.15 -0.23 -2.46
N PHE A 159 -6.23 -1.02 -2.99
CA PHE A 159 -5.93 -1.13 -4.42
C PHE A 159 -5.27 -2.47 -4.72
N LYS A 160 -5.55 -3.03 -5.91
CA LYS A 160 -4.89 -4.23 -6.43
C LYS A 160 -4.79 -4.18 -7.95
N LYS A 161 -3.59 -4.43 -8.48
CA LYS A 161 -3.33 -4.58 -9.92
C LYS A 161 -2.15 -5.51 -10.17
N GLY A 162 -2.44 -6.73 -10.66
CA GLY A 162 -1.44 -7.77 -10.83
C GLY A 162 -0.87 -8.21 -9.48
N ASN A 163 0.46 -8.22 -9.36
CA ASN A 163 1.17 -8.53 -8.11
C ASN A 163 1.31 -7.33 -7.15
N ARG A 164 0.80 -6.14 -7.50
CA ARG A 164 0.88 -4.93 -6.68
C ARG A 164 -0.41 -4.71 -5.93
N SER A 165 -0.33 -4.48 -4.62
CA SER A 165 -1.48 -4.11 -3.82
C SER A 165 -1.14 -3.23 -2.62
N TRP A 166 -2.11 -2.42 -2.22
CA TRP A 166 -2.21 -1.83 -0.89
C TRP A 166 -3.37 -2.50 -0.17
N HIS A 167 -3.11 -3.05 1.01
CA HIS A 167 -4.13 -3.72 1.82
C HIS A 167 -3.99 -3.36 3.30
N TYR A 168 -5.07 -3.58 4.06
CA TYR A 168 -5.09 -3.31 5.48
C TYR A 168 -5.23 -4.58 6.32
N GLN A 169 -4.68 -4.53 7.53
CA GLN A 169 -4.88 -5.53 8.57
C GLN A 169 -5.28 -4.86 9.89
N LYS A 170 -5.84 -5.65 10.80
CA LYS A 170 -6.17 -5.25 12.19
C LYS A 170 -6.97 -3.94 12.34
N GLY A 171 -7.86 -3.64 11.39
CA GLY A 171 -8.63 -2.39 11.40
C GLY A 171 -10.13 -2.58 11.22
N LYS A 172 -10.88 -1.66 11.81
CA LYS A 172 -12.30 -1.41 11.52
C LYS A 172 -12.41 -0.11 10.75
N PHE A 173 -13.43 -0.01 9.91
CA PHE A 173 -13.66 1.16 9.09
C PHE A 173 -15.10 1.63 9.16
N ASP A 174 -15.28 2.91 8.89
CA ASP A 174 -16.58 3.54 8.67
C ASP A 174 -16.59 4.18 7.28
N PHE A 175 -17.69 4.01 6.56
CA PHE A 175 -17.97 4.76 5.35
C PHE A 175 -18.56 6.11 5.71
N ILE A 176 -18.08 7.15 5.05
CA ILE A 176 -18.54 8.52 5.27
C ILE A 176 -18.76 9.15 3.91
N TYR A 177 -19.88 9.83 3.79
CA TYR A 177 -20.26 10.54 2.57
C TYR A 177 -20.83 11.91 2.95
N ASP A 178 -20.14 12.95 2.49
CA ASP A 178 -20.59 14.33 2.55
C ASP A 178 -20.45 14.92 1.13
N THR A 179 -19.31 15.54 0.81
CA THR A 179 -18.99 15.96 -0.57
C THR A 179 -18.34 14.84 -1.39
N ALA A 180 -17.67 13.90 -0.72
CA ALA A 180 -16.96 12.79 -1.34
C ALA A 180 -17.13 11.52 -0.49
N PHE A 181 -17.08 10.36 -1.13
CA PHE A 181 -17.06 9.08 -0.44
C PHE A 181 -15.65 8.79 0.06
N ILE A 182 -15.54 8.55 1.36
CA ILE A 182 -14.29 8.19 2.02
C ILE A 182 -14.51 7.00 2.96
N ILE A 183 -13.42 6.29 3.21
CA ILE A 183 -13.36 5.18 4.16
C ILE A 183 -12.41 5.59 5.27
N ARG A 184 -12.94 5.77 6.48
CA ARG A 184 -12.18 6.20 7.65
C ARG A 184 -11.76 5.01 8.49
N PHE A 185 -10.51 4.99 8.91
CA PHE A 185 -9.97 4.03 9.86
C PHE A 185 -9.42 4.76 11.08
N LYS A 186 -9.86 4.36 12.28
CA LYS A 186 -9.27 4.86 13.53
C LYS A 186 -7.93 4.21 13.83
N LYS A 187 -7.71 2.98 13.35
CA LYS A 187 -6.48 2.22 13.52
C LYS A 187 -6.44 1.06 12.52
N LEU A 188 -5.29 0.82 11.89
CA LEU A 188 -4.97 -0.33 11.06
C LEU A 188 -3.46 -0.53 10.96
N ASP A 189 -3.04 -1.67 10.42
CA ASP A 189 -1.74 -1.83 9.78
C ASP A 189 -1.94 -1.70 8.26
N LEU A 190 -1.19 -0.80 7.60
CA LEU A 190 -1.26 -0.57 6.16
C LEU A 190 -0.06 -1.20 5.47
N ILE A 191 -0.30 -2.09 4.51
CA ILE A 191 0.73 -2.90 3.86
C ILE A 191 0.72 -2.67 2.34
N CYS A 192 1.89 -2.43 1.76
CA CYS A 192 2.11 -2.43 0.32
C CYS A 192 2.95 -3.64 -0.08
N THR A 193 2.58 -4.33 -1.16
CA THR A 193 3.29 -5.51 -1.67
C THR A 193 3.44 -5.50 -3.18
N THR A 194 4.47 -6.18 -3.68
CA THR A 194 4.74 -6.44 -5.11
C THR A 194 4.90 -7.94 -5.41
N GLY A 195 4.55 -8.81 -4.45
CA GLY A 195 4.74 -10.26 -4.49
C GLY A 195 6.15 -10.74 -4.13
N LYS A 196 7.19 -9.90 -4.26
CA LYS A 196 8.57 -10.22 -3.85
C LYS A 196 9.11 -9.36 -2.72
N ASP A 197 8.52 -8.18 -2.51
CA ASP A 197 8.86 -7.25 -1.43
C ASP A 197 7.57 -6.71 -0.79
N SER A 198 7.71 -6.20 0.42
CA SER A 198 6.65 -5.54 1.17
C SER A 198 7.18 -4.45 2.09
N THR A 199 6.32 -3.48 2.37
CA THR A 199 6.51 -2.53 3.47
C THR A 199 5.20 -2.40 4.24
N GLU A 200 5.32 -2.03 5.51
CA GLU A 200 4.22 -1.98 6.46
C GLU A 200 4.34 -0.73 7.33
N ILE A 201 3.24 0.03 7.40
CA ILE A 201 3.04 1.09 8.39
C ILE A 201 2.11 0.52 9.46
N GLN A 202 2.65 0.20 10.63
CA GLN A 202 1.89 -0.39 11.73
C GLN A 202 1.16 0.68 12.53
N ASN A 203 -0.04 0.34 13.03
CA ASN A 203 -0.82 1.16 13.94
C ASN A 203 -1.11 2.60 13.44
N THR A 204 -1.28 2.79 12.13
CA THR A 204 -1.67 4.08 11.55
C THR A 204 -3.17 4.29 11.62
N SER A 205 -3.61 5.55 11.57
CA SER A 205 -4.99 5.94 11.33
C SER A 205 -5.09 6.74 10.03
N GLY A 206 -6.30 7.01 9.54
CA GLY A 206 -6.47 7.88 8.38
C GLY A 206 -7.73 7.68 7.57
N ILE A 207 -7.72 8.26 6.37
CA ILE A 207 -8.86 8.30 5.46
C ILE A 207 -8.43 7.92 4.04
N LEU A 208 -9.11 6.93 3.49
CA LEU A 208 -8.99 6.53 2.10
C LEU A 208 -10.05 7.25 1.27
N ASN A 209 -9.63 7.84 0.15
CA ASN A 209 -10.53 8.33 -0.89
C ASN A 209 -10.43 7.40 -2.12
N PRO A 210 -11.41 6.51 -2.34
CA PRO A 210 -11.41 5.57 -3.47
C PRO A 210 -11.48 6.22 -4.85
N GLU A 211 -12.12 7.38 -4.97
CA GLU A 211 -12.27 8.07 -6.25
C GLU A 211 -10.96 8.75 -6.66
N ARG A 212 -10.30 9.41 -5.72
CA ARG A 212 -9.02 10.09 -5.94
C ARG A 212 -7.81 9.17 -5.82
N MET A 213 -7.99 7.93 -5.33
CA MET A 213 -6.94 6.95 -5.12
C MET A 213 -5.83 7.44 -4.17
N PHE A 214 -6.23 8.08 -3.08
CA PHE A 214 -5.31 8.56 -2.05
C PHE A 214 -5.67 8.07 -0.66
N TRP A 215 -4.64 7.71 0.10
CA TRP A 215 -4.68 7.52 1.54
C TRP A 215 -4.04 8.74 2.22
N MET A 216 -4.79 9.39 3.10
CA MET A 216 -4.32 10.45 3.98
C MET A 216 -4.13 9.81 5.36
N GLY A 217 -2.89 9.52 5.71
CA GLY A 217 -2.53 8.80 6.93
C GLY A 217 -2.02 9.72 8.02
N GLU A 218 -2.29 9.34 9.25
CA GLU A 218 -1.81 10.00 10.46
C GLU A 218 -1.20 8.95 11.40
N GLY A 219 0.00 9.23 11.87
CA GLY A 219 0.71 8.38 12.82
C GLY A 219 1.24 7.09 12.19
N GLY A 220 1.51 6.14 13.07
CA GLY A 220 1.99 4.82 12.70
C GLY A 220 3.52 4.72 12.62
N ARG A 221 4.00 3.49 12.52
CA ARG A 221 5.43 3.16 12.61
C ARG A 221 5.87 2.31 11.44
N ILE A 222 7.03 2.65 10.87
CA ILE A 222 7.72 1.86 9.85
C ILE A 222 9.06 1.36 10.38
N PHE A 223 9.46 0.16 9.97
CA PHE A 223 10.67 -0.52 10.42
C PHE A 223 11.63 -0.80 9.28
N TRP A 224 12.93 -0.92 9.60
CA TRP A 224 13.97 -1.35 8.67
C TRP A 224 14.15 -2.88 8.60
N LYS A 225 13.17 -3.64 9.11
CA LYS A 225 13.21 -5.12 9.17
C LYS A 225 13.52 -5.79 7.84
N ARG A 226 12.97 -5.25 6.74
CA ARG A 226 13.12 -5.84 5.39
C ARG A 226 14.56 -5.75 4.85
N VAL A 227 15.41 -4.92 5.45
CA VAL A 227 16.85 -4.84 5.15
C VAL A 227 17.72 -5.48 6.24
N GLY A 228 17.10 -6.25 7.15
CA GLY A 228 17.80 -7.06 8.14
C GLY A 228 18.15 -6.35 9.44
N LEU A 229 17.54 -5.20 9.75
CA LEU A 229 17.77 -4.48 10.99
C LEU A 229 16.69 -4.79 12.04
N ASP A 230 17.09 -4.85 13.31
CA ASP A 230 16.20 -5.13 14.44
C ASP A 230 15.17 -4.00 14.61
N GLU A 231 13.89 -4.38 14.72
CA GLU A 231 12.75 -3.48 14.92
C GLU A 231 12.83 -2.69 16.23
N LYS A 232 13.55 -3.19 17.24
CA LYS A 232 13.78 -2.47 18.51
C LYS A 232 14.81 -1.36 18.37
N GLU A 233 15.69 -1.47 17.38
CA GLU A 233 16.84 -0.59 17.17
C GLU A 233 16.55 0.49 16.13
N VAL A 234 15.93 0.12 14.99
CA VAL A 234 15.79 1.02 13.83
C VAL A 234 14.35 1.09 13.31
N TYR A 235 13.71 2.24 13.49
CA TYR A 235 12.34 2.51 13.08
C TYR A 235 12.08 4.01 12.91
N ALA A 236 10.96 4.38 12.32
CA ALA A 236 10.48 5.75 12.30
C ALA A 236 9.00 5.83 12.68
N ASP A 237 8.67 6.83 13.49
CA ASP A 237 7.29 7.22 13.79
C ASP A 237 6.86 8.33 12.83
N LEU A 238 5.77 8.08 12.10
CA LEU A 238 5.24 8.98 11.09
C LEU A 238 4.30 10.01 11.74
N ARG A 239 4.21 11.20 11.14
CA ARG A 239 3.16 12.19 11.45
C ARG A 239 2.06 12.09 10.39
N ASP A 240 1.72 13.20 9.74
CA ASP A 240 0.81 13.21 8.60
C ASP A 240 1.56 12.87 7.31
N TYR A 241 0.95 12.04 6.48
CA TYR A 241 1.51 11.66 5.19
C TYR A 241 0.41 11.32 4.18
N LYS A 242 0.77 11.33 2.90
CA LYS A 242 -0.16 11.09 1.80
C LYS A 242 0.41 10.04 0.85
N ILE A 243 -0.40 9.03 0.56
CA ILE A 243 -0.02 7.92 -0.34
C ILE A 243 -0.96 7.91 -1.54
N ASN A 244 -0.41 8.00 -2.74
CA ASN A 244 -1.14 7.61 -3.96
C ASN A 244 -1.12 6.09 -4.05
N ILE A 245 -2.24 5.44 -3.76
CA ILE A 245 -2.33 3.97 -3.68
C ILE A 245 -2.17 3.28 -5.04
N ASN A 246 -2.15 4.02 -6.15
CA ASN A 246 -1.79 3.46 -7.46
C ASN A 246 -0.27 3.17 -7.59
N LEU A 247 0.54 3.76 -6.70
CA LEU A 247 1.99 3.62 -6.70
C LEU A 247 2.43 2.72 -5.55
N VAL A 248 3.54 1.99 -5.75
CA VAL A 248 4.17 1.17 -4.70
C VAL A 248 5.27 1.95 -3.98
N ARG A 249 5.03 3.25 -3.77
CA ARG A 249 5.94 4.19 -3.12
C ARG A 249 5.16 5.24 -2.34
N PHE A 250 5.79 5.81 -1.32
CA PHE A 250 5.30 7.00 -0.65
C PHE A 250 6.44 7.79 0.01
N SER A 251 6.13 9.00 0.43
CA SER A 251 6.99 9.82 1.28
C SER A 251 6.20 10.32 2.48
N ALA A 252 6.91 10.56 3.58
CA ALA A 252 6.42 11.27 4.73
C ALA A 252 7.37 12.44 4.99
N ASP A 253 6.85 13.66 4.92
CA ASP A 253 7.67 14.87 4.96
C ASP A 253 8.33 15.03 6.33
N THR A 254 7.65 14.63 7.40
CA THR A 254 8.17 14.65 8.78
C THR A 254 7.97 13.30 9.47
N VAL A 255 9.08 12.74 9.96
CA VAL A 255 9.12 11.56 10.82
C VAL A 255 10.07 11.79 11.98
N GLU A 256 9.84 11.05 13.07
CA GLU A 256 10.83 10.86 14.14
C GLU A 256 11.54 9.54 13.92
N PHE A 257 12.81 9.62 13.49
CA PHE A 257 13.62 8.46 13.18
C PHE A 257 14.47 8.05 14.38
N TYR A 258 14.44 6.75 14.69
CA TYR A 258 15.17 6.13 15.77
C TYR A 258 16.20 5.17 15.20
N ASN A 259 17.45 5.30 15.65
CA ASN A 259 18.50 4.32 15.45
C ASN A 259 19.31 4.22 16.73
N LYS A 260 18.87 3.35 17.65
CA LYS A 260 19.41 3.28 19.02
C LYS A 260 20.86 2.81 19.09
N LYS A 261 21.32 2.10 18.05
CA LYS A 261 22.73 1.73 17.90
C LYS A 261 23.65 2.96 17.77
N TYR A 262 23.17 4.03 17.13
CA TYR A 262 23.99 5.18 16.76
C TYR A 262 23.61 6.46 17.49
N PHE A 263 22.33 6.62 17.85
CA PHE A 263 21.81 7.90 18.34
C PHE A 263 21.03 7.70 19.64
N PRO A 264 21.34 8.47 20.70
CA PRO A 264 20.61 8.40 21.97
C PRO A 264 19.23 9.05 21.91
N LYS A 265 19.01 9.96 20.94
CA LYS A 265 17.74 10.68 20.73
C LYS A 265 17.27 10.50 19.29
N PRO A 266 15.95 10.53 19.04
CA PRO A 266 15.42 10.48 17.69
C PRO A 266 15.80 11.73 16.88
N MET A 267 15.83 11.57 15.57
CA MET A 267 16.13 12.64 14.62
C MET A 267 14.88 12.97 13.81
N LEU A 268 14.57 14.27 13.69
CA LEU A 268 13.53 14.73 12.77
C LEU A 268 14.07 14.75 11.34
N GLY A 269 13.25 14.32 10.39
CA GLY A 269 13.60 14.32 8.99
C GLY A 269 12.47 13.85 8.08
N SER A 270 12.78 13.63 6.82
CA SER A 270 11.87 13.08 5.82
C SER A 270 12.13 11.59 5.58
N LEU A 271 11.09 10.87 5.21
CA LEU A 271 11.16 9.46 4.84
C LEU A 271 10.68 9.23 3.41
N GLU A 272 11.41 8.42 2.66
CA GLU A 272 10.98 7.89 1.36
C GLU A 272 10.96 6.37 1.39
N GLU A 273 9.93 5.80 0.79
CA GLU A 273 9.68 4.37 0.77
C GLU A 273 9.26 3.94 -0.64
N VAL A 274 9.89 2.87 -1.13
CA VAL A 274 9.58 2.21 -2.39
C VAL A 274 9.62 0.70 -2.16
N VAL A 275 8.53 0.02 -2.52
CA VAL A 275 8.47 -1.44 -2.54
C VAL A 275 8.96 -1.93 -3.90
N LEU A 276 10.01 -2.75 -3.89
CA LEU A 276 10.72 -3.15 -5.11
C LEU A 276 10.02 -4.33 -5.80
N SER A 277 10.26 -4.52 -7.10
CA SER A 277 9.78 -5.71 -7.84
C SER A 277 10.62 -6.97 -7.57
N SER A 278 11.71 -6.85 -6.82
CA SER A 278 12.62 -7.91 -6.39
C SER A 278 12.68 -7.94 -4.87
N SER A 279 13.12 -9.06 -4.28
CA SER A 279 13.25 -9.15 -2.82
C SER A 279 14.15 -8.06 -2.25
N ALA A 280 13.68 -7.40 -1.19
CA ALA A 280 14.53 -6.57 -0.37
C ALA A 280 15.65 -7.45 0.22
N SER A 281 16.88 -7.01 0.05
CA SER A 281 18.07 -7.60 0.65
C SER A 281 18.85 -6.49 1.33
N GLY A 282 19.95 -6.80 2.02
CA GLY A 282 20.85 -5.78 2.58
C GLY A 282 21.43 -4.80 1.54
N LYS A 283 21.21 -5.03 0.23
CA LYS A 283 21.56 -4.09 -0.86
C LYS A 283 20.45 -3.11 -1.22
N SER A 284 19.22 -3.30 -0.72
CA SER A 284 18.12 -2.35 -0.95
C SER A 284 18.48 -0.99 -0.35
N SER A 285 18.18 0.08 -1.08
CA SER A 285 18.39 1.45 -0.62
C SER A 285 17.20 2.01 0.16
N TYR A 286 16.09 1.26 0.27
CA TYR A 286 14.89 1.68 0.99
C TYR A 286 14.65 0.79 2.22
N PRO A 287 14.04 1.33 3.31
CA PRO A 287 13.53 2.70 3.43
C PRO A 287 14.67 3.74 3.48
N ARG A 288 14.36 4.97 3.11
CA ARG A 288 15.29 6.10 3.13
C ARG A 288 14.85 7.11 4.17
N PHE A 289 15.78 7.53 5.02
CA PHE A 289 15.60 8.62 5.96
C PHE A 289 16.61 9.73 5.66
N ASN A 290 16.19 10.99 5.79
CA ASN A 290 17.07 12.14 5.66
C ASN A 290 16.77 13.16 6.76
N SER A 291 17.71 13.38 7.68
CA SER A 291 17.53 14.33 8.79
C SER A 291 17.39 15.77 8.31
N PHE A 292 16.65 16.61 9.02
CA PHE A 292 16.52 18.04 8.67
C PHE A 292 17.75 18.84 9.06
N PHE A 293 18.25 18.66 10.27
CA PHE A 293 19.49 19.29 10.71
C PHE A 293 20.68 18.62 10.03
N LYS A 294 21.66 19.42 9.63
CA LYS A 294 22.79 18.95 8.80
C LYS A 294 24.15 19.14 9.46
N ASN A 295 24.14 19.55 10.72
CA ASN A 295 25.31 19.92 11.52
C ASN A 295 25.22 19.28 12.91
N TYR A 296 24.89 18.00 12.95
CA TYR A 296 24.96 17.23 14.20
C TYR A 296 26.42 16.98 14.55
N PHE A 297 26.77 17.15 15.82
CA PHE A 297 28.02 16.66 16.39
C PHE A 297 27.69 15.53 17.35
N ILE A 298 28.28 14.37 17.13
CA ILE A 298 28.03 13.16 17.91
C ILE A 298 29.36 12.65 18.45
N GLU A 299 29.55 12.84 19.74
CA GLU A 299 30.70 12.31 20.47
C GLU A 299 30.58 10.80 20.59
N ASN A 300 31.69 10.11 20.36
CA ASN A 300 31.79 8.66 20.49
C ASN A 300 30.67 7.89 19.76
N LEU A 301 30.32 8.29 18.53
CA LEU A 301 29.40 7.52 17.68
C LEU A 301 29.90 6.07 17.53
N PHE A 302 31.22 5.90 17.51
CA PHE A 302 31.93 4.66 17.81
C PHE A 302 32.95 4.94 18.92
N GLU A 303 33.49 3.87 19.51
CA GLU A 303 34.55 3.99 20.53
C GLU A 303 35.69 4.90 20.02
N ASN A 304 35.88 6.05 20.69
CA ASN A 304 36.89 7.07 20.38
C ASN A 304 36.70 7.77 19.01
N ILE A 305 35.52 7.70 18.40
CA ILE A 305 35.24 8.32 17.10
C ILE A 305 34.10 9.33 17.22
N ASP A 306 34.44 10.60 17.08
CA ASP A 306 33.48 11.69 17.00
C ASP A 306 33.12 11.95 15.52
N VAL A 307 31.84 12.25 15.26
CA VAL A 307 31.33 12.48 13.90
C VAL A 307 30.51 13.76 13.83
N GLU A 308 30.80 14.59 12.83
CA GLU A 308 30.11 15.84 12.53
C GLU A 308 29.49 15.82 11.13
N GLY A 309 28.21 16.17 11.02
CA GLY A 309 27.52 16.34 9.73
C GLY A 309 26.03 16.08 9.78
N GLY A 310 25.41 15.94 8.60
CA GLY A 310 24.00 15.59 8.45
C GLY A 310 23.83 14.09 8.23
N PHE A 311 22.86 13.48 8.90
CA PHE A 311 22.68 12.02 8.82
C PHE A 311 21.53 11.64 7.88
N SER A 312 21.77 10.63 7.05
CA SER A 312 20.74 9.94 6.28
C SER A 312 20.93 8.43 6.42
N MET A 313 19.89 7.68 6.13
CA MET A 313 19.93 6.22 6.10
C MET A 313 19.34 5.73 4.79
N GLU A 314 20.07 4.90 4.07
CA GLU A 314 19.62 4.27 2.82
C GLU A 314 19.63 2.76 2.98
N GLY A 315 18.46 2.18 3.23
CA GLY A 315 18.35 0.79 3.66
C GLY A 315 19.20 0.59 4.90
N ALA A 316 20.14 -0.36 4.87
CA ALA A 316 21.01 -0.64 6.01
C ALA A 316 22.27 0.25 6.11
N LYS A 317 22.47 1.19 5.18
CA LYS A 317 23.64 2.08 5.16
C LYS A 317 23.35 3.36 5.92
N LEU A 318 24.14 3.67 6.94
CA LEU A 318 24.15 4.99 7.55
C LEU A 318 25.08 5.89 6.75
N ILE A 319 24.67 7.12 6.50
CA ILE A 319 25.42 8.08 5.68
C ILE A 319 25.53 9.39 6.48
N CYS A 320 26.77 9.84 6.69
CA CYS A 320 27.06 11.18 7.18
C CYS A 320 27.42 12.06 5.99
N ASN A 321 26.68 13.15 5.78
CA ASN A 321 26.80 14.04 4.64
C ASN A 321 27.23 15.43 5.10
N ALA A 322 28.02 16.08 4.28
CA ALA A 322 28.34 17.49 4.44
C ALA A 322 27.09 18.37 4.31
N TYR A 323 27.17 19.58 4.86
CA TYR A 323 26.17 20.62 4.67
C TYR A 323 26.74 21.78 3.85
N LYS A 324 26.03 22.15 2.77
CA LYS A 324 26.44 23.23 1.85
C LYS A 324 27.90 23.03 1.41
N ASP A 325 28.71 24.08 1.51
CA ASP A 325 30.10 24.09 1.07
C ASP A 325 31.08 23.49 2.09
N GLN A 326 30.61 23.12 3.28
CA GLN A 326 31.44 22.51 4.33
C GLN A 326 31.72 21.01 4.05
N TYR A 327 32.39 20.35 4.99
CA TYR A 327 32.62 18.91 4.99
C TYR A 327 31.87 18.25 6.14
N ALA A 328 31.47 17.00 5.96
CA ALA A 328 31.30 16.12 7.11
C ALA A 328 32.69 15.84 7.68
N ARG A 329 32.78 15.62 8.99
CA ARG A 329 34.04 15.36 9.66
C ARG A 329 33.97 14.12 10.53
N ILE A 330 35.06 13.38 10.53
CA ILE A 330 35.28 12.27 11.45
C ILE A 330 36.60 12.50 12.17
N GLN A 331 36.59 12.30 13.49
CA GLN A 331 37.75 12.45 14.34
C GLN A 331 37.94 11.18 15.17
N VAL A 332 39.08 10.51 14.97
CA VAL A 332 39.45 9.28 15.69
C VAL A 332 40.52 9.65 16.72
N LYS A 333 40.15 9.63 18.00
CA LYS A 333 41.06 9.84 19.12
C LYS A 333 41.90 8.58 19.31
N ILE A 334 43.21 8.69 19.11
CA ILE A 334 44.14 7.56 19.25
C ILE A 334 44.64 7.50 20.69
N ASP A 335 45.06 8.64 21.23
CA ASP A 335 45.43 8.86 22.62
C ASP A 335 45.27 10.36 22.97
N GLU A 336 45.77 10.80 24.13
CA GLU A 336 45.65 12.19 24.60
C GLU A 336 46.30 13.23 23.68
N ASN A 337 47.32 12.85 22.90
CA ASN A 337 48.10 13.77 22.06
C ASN A 337 47.93 13.51 20.56
N ASN A 338 47.24 12.44 20.18
CA ASN A 338 47.15 11.96 18.80
C ASN A 338 45.69 11.85 18.33
N LEU A 339 45.40 12.52 17.21
CA LEU A 339 44.07 12.59 16.61
C LEU A 339 44.16 12.45 15.10
N ALA A 340 43.40 11.53 14.52
CA ALA A 340 43.21 11.45 13.08
C ALA A 340 41.91 12.15 12.69
N ARG A 341 41.99 13.14 11.80
CA ARG A 341 40.87 13.90 11.25
C ARG A 341 40.67 13.56 9.78
N PHE A 342 39.41 13.38 9.41
CA PHE A 342 38.96 13.10 8.07
C PHE A 342 37.85 14.08 7.70
N ASP A 343 38.01 14.81 6.60
CA ASP A 343 36.97 15.68 6.06
C ASP A 343 36.56 15.20 4.66
N SER A 344 35.27 14.99 4.43
CA SER A 344 34.74 14.57 3.13
C SER A 344 33.31 15.06 2.92
N LYS A 345 32.81 15.01 1.68
CA LYS A 345 31.41 15.32 1.39
C LYS A 345 30.47 14.24 1.91
N THR A 346 30.92 12.99 1.98
CA THR A 346 30.09 11.87 2.45
C THR A 346 30.95 10.79 3.09
N PHE A 347 30.53 10.29 4.26
CA PHE A 347 31.01 9.04 4.83
C PHE A 347 29.86 8.03 4.87
N MET A 348 30.10 6.84 4.33
CA MET A 348 29.16 5.73 4.40
C MET A 348 29.62 4.73 5.46
N ILE A 349 28.71 4.33 6.34
CA ILE A 349 28.90 3.29 7.33
C ILE A 349 27.98 2.12 6.99
N PHE A 350 28.56 0.94 6.78
CA PHE A 350 27.83 -0.29 6.49
C PHE A 350 28.64 -1.52 6.91
N ASN A 351 28.00 -2.52 7.52
CA ASN A 351 28.65 -3.75 7.99
C ASN A 351 29.93 -3.51 8.81
N ASN A 352 29.87 -2.58 9.77
CA ASN A 352 30.98 -2.15 10.62
C ASN A 352 32.22 -1.65 9.84
N LYS A 353 32.02 -1.19 8.60
CA LYS A 353 33.02 -0.50 7.80
C LYS A 353 32.56 0.91 7.52
N MET A 354 33.47 1.85 7.72
CA MET A 354 33.30 3.23 7.32
C MET A 354 34.14 3.47 6.08
N GLN A 355 33.56 4.10 5.07
CA GLN A 355 34.23 4.37 3.81
C GLN A 355 33.86 5.75 3.27
N SER A 356 34.82 6.37 2.62
CA SER A 356 34.62 7.63 1.91
C SER A 356 35.61 7.74 0.75
N ASP A 357 35.14 8.36 -0.33
CA ASP A 357 35.97 8.72 -1.47
C ASP A 357 36.24 10.23 -1.40
N HIS A 358 37.40 10.67 -1.89
CA HIS A 358 37.82 12.08 -1.89
C HIS A 358 37.85 12.73 -0.49
N THR A 359 38.60 12.10 0.41
CA THR A 359 38.76 12.50 1.81
C THR A 359 40.05 13.27 2.03
N ILE A 360 39.96 14.44 2.65
CA ILE A 360 41.11 15.13 3.22
C ILE A 360 41.47 14.45 4.53
N PHE A 361 42.74 14.12 4.71
CA PHE A 361 43.26 13.47 5.90
C PHE A 361 44.26 14.36 6.64
N THR A 362 44.19 14.37 7.95
CA THR A 362 45.21 14.98 8.82
C THR A 362 45.40 14.11 10.05
N LEU A 363 46.61 13.60 10.27
CA LEU A 363 47.01 12.99 11.53
C LEU A 363 47.76 14.03 12.34
N TYR A 364 47.21 14.44 13.47
CA TYR A 364 47.89 15.29 14.43
C TYR A 364 48.73 14.43 15.38
N HIS A 365 49.99 14.80 15.57
CA HIS A 365 50.92 14.21 16.52
C HIS A 365 51.61 15.31 17.31
N LYS A 366 51.14 15.58 18.54
CA LYS A 366 51.60 16.72 19.35
C LYS A 366 51.45 18.05 18.60
N SER A 367 52.56 18.73 18.30
CA SER A 367 52.61 19.99 17.54
C SER A 367 52.69 19.80 16.03
N ASP A 368 52.83 18.57 15.56
CA ASP A 368 53.05 18.24 14.15
C ASP A 368 51.85 17.56 13.50
N SER A 369 51.87 17.46 12.18
CA SER A 369 50.84 16.76 11.42
C SER A 369 51.32 16.12 10.13
N ILE A 370 50.68 15.01 9.77
CA ILE A 370 50.76 14.39 8.45
C ILE A 370 49.45 14.68 7.71
N TYR A 371 49.53 15.25 6.51
CA TYR A 371 48.38 15.73 5.74
C TYR A 371 48.32 15.10 4.34
N HIS A 372 47.11 14.85 3.84
CA HIS A 372 46.89 14.50 2.44
C HIS A 372 45.55 15.08 1.93
N PRO A 373 45.52 15.75 0.76
CA PRO A 373 44.34 16.49 0.30
C PRO A 373 43.21 15.63 -0.26
N CYS A 374 43.49 14.42 -0.75
CA CYS A 374 42.46 13.57 -1.36
C CYS A 374 42.80 12.07 -1.35
N LEU A 375 42.16 11.29 -0.48
CA LEU A 375 42.30 9.83 -0.41
C LEU A 375 40.94 9.15 -0.45
N LYS A 376 40.92 7.90 -0.90
CA LYS A 376 39.84 6.97 -0.57
C LYS A 376 40.22 6.30 0.74
N MET A 377 39.33 6.35 1.71
CA MET A 377 39.55 5.77 3.03
C MET A 377 38.61 4.59 3.27
N LYS A 378 39.11 3.56 3.95
CA LYS A 378 38.30 2.50 4.55
C LYS A 378 38.77 2.30 5.99
N TYR A 379 37.82 2.27 6.92
CA TYR A 379 38.08 2.01 8.31
C TYR A 379 37.21 0.84 8.79
N ASP A 380 37.87 -0.22 9.26
CA ASP A 380 37.22 -1.35 9.90
C ASP A 380 37.02 -1.03 11.39
N LEU A 381 35.76 -0.82 11.78
CA LEU A 381 35.39 -0.41 13.13
C LEU A 381 35.62 -1.51 14.17
N VAL A 382 35.73 -2.78 13.75
CA VAL A 382 35.96 -3.92 14.66
C VAL A 382 37.45 -4.14 14.85
N ASN A 383 38.19 -4.22 13.74
CA ASN A 383 39.63 -4.50 13.78
C ASN A 383 40.48 -3.24 14.01
N LYS A 384 39.84 -2.07 14.14
CA LYS A 384 40.47 -0.75 14.27
C LYS A 384 41.53 -0.49 13.18
N LYS A 385 41.27 -0.97 11.95
CA LYS A 385 42.21 -0.92 10.81
C LYS A 385 41.82 0.19 9.85
N LEU A 386 42.73 1.14 9.62
CA LEU A 386 42.60 2.20 8.62
C LEU A 386 43.40 1.86 7.36
N GLU A 387 42.76 1.96 6.20
CA GLU A 387 43.36 1.75 4.89
C GLU A 387 43.11 2.96 4.00
N PHE A 388 44.17 3.41 3.33
CA PHE A 388 44.10 4.47 2.33
C PHE A 388 44.40 3.93 0.94
N PHE A 389 43.69 4.47 -0.04
CA PHE A 389 43.89 4.21 -1.45
C PHE A 389 43.98 5.54 -2.17
N GLN A 390 44.91 5.67 -3.10
CA GLN A 390 44.97 6.85 -3.96
C GLN A 390 43.73 6.94 -4.85
N VAL A 391 43.25 8.16 -5.07
CA VAL A 391 42.16 8.46 -5.98
C VAL A 391 42.77 9.17 -7.18
N ASN A 392 42.91 8.47 -8.31
CA ASN A 392 43.61 9.00 -9.49
C ASN A 392 42.63 9.46 -10.57
N PRO A 393 42.36 10.77 -10.68
CA PRO A 393 42.06 11.36 -11.97
C PRO A 393 43.40 11.73 -12.65
N GLY A 394 43.98 10.81 -13.43
CA GLY A 394 45.03 11.15 -14.41
C GLY A 394 46.50 10.87 -14.04
N ASN A 395 46.82 9.79 -13.32
CA ASN A 395 48.20 9.31 -13.05
C ASN A 395 49.13 10.23 -12.23
N VAL A 396 48.61 11.27 -11.57
CA VAL A 396 49.42 12.09 -10.65
C VAL A 396 49.37 11.50 -9.25
N ILE A 397 50.52 11.12 -8.72
CA ILE A 397 50.69 10.68 -7.33
C ILE A 397 50.91 11.91 -6.46
N ILE A 398 49.97 12.17 -5.55
CA ILE A 398 50.13 13.21 -4.52
C ILE A 398 50.78 12.54 -3.28
N PRO A 399 51.91 13.06 -2.76
CA PRO A 399 52.52 12.53 -1.55
C PRO A 399 51.75 12.97 -0.29
N PHE A 400 52.10 12.39 0.84
CA PHE A 400 51.75 12.96 2.14
C PHE A 400 52.69 14.11 2.45
N TYR A 401 52.15 15.16 3.06
CA TYR A 401 52.90 16.31 3.56
C TYR A 401 53.12 16.12 5.06
N ASP A 402 54.32 16.42 5.56
CA ASP A 402 54.71 16.19 6.95
C ASP A 402 55.39 17.43 7.52
N SER A 403 54.75 18.07 8.52
CA SER A 403 55.28 19.28 9.14
C SER A 403 56.55 19.03 9.96
N TYR A 404 56.69 17.85 10.57
CA TYR A 404 57.85 17.51 11.40
C TYR A 404 59.12 17.39 10.57
N HIS A 405 58.99 16.83 9.36
CA HIS A 405 60.09 16.68 8.41
C HIS A 405 60.22 17.84 7.42
N THR A 406 59.36 18.87 7.52
CA THR A 406 59.32 20.01 6.58
C THR A 406 59.21 19.58 5.12
N VAL A 407 58.42 18.53 4.86
CA VAL A 407 58.18 18.01 3.51
C VAL A 407 56.87 18.60 3.01
N ASP A 408 57.01 19.62 2.16
CA ASP A 408 55.95 20.45 1.55
C ASP A 408 55.53 20.02 0.13
#